data_AF-A0A962XV98-F1
#
_entry.id   AF-A0A962XV98-F1
#
_cell.length_a   1.000
_cell.length_b   1.000
_cell.length_c   1.000
_cell.angle_alpha   90.00
_cell.angle_beta   90.00
_cell.angle_gamma   90.00
#
_symmetry.space_group_name_H-M   'P 1'
#
loop_
_entity.id
_entity.type
_entity.pdbx_description
1 polymer ?
#
loop_
_entity_poly.entity_id
_entity_poly.type
_entity_poly.pdbx_seq_one_letter_code
_entity_poly.pdbx_strand_id
1 'polypeptide(L)' 'MKAMISGCLLLLLCVGAQSAVQSKAVAYKDGDTALTGYLYWDDAIEGPRPGVLLIHEWWGLNDYA' A
#
# COMPACT_ATOMS: atom_id res chain seq x y z
N MET A 1 36.37 -3.03 20.20
CA MET A 1 35.14 -3.59 20.83
C MET A 1 33.96 -2.63 20.76
N LYS A 2 34.06 -1.39 21.27
CA LYS A 2 32.98 -0.38 21.19
C LYS A 2 32.48 -0.10 19.76
N ALA A 3 33.38 0.01 18.79
CA ALA A 3 33.02 0.23 17.38
C ALA A 3 32.25 -0.96 16.76
N MET A 4 32.57 -2.21 17.15
CA MET A 4 31.81 -3.39 16.71
C MET A 4 30.40 -3.44 17.32
N ILE A 5 30.28 -3.11 18.61
CA ILE A 5 28.97 -3.07 19.30
C ILE A 5 28.09 -1.96 18.69
N SER A 6 28.67 -0.80 18.39
CA SER A 6 27.96 0.31 17.75
C SER A 6 27.53 -0.02 16.32
N GLY A 7 28.35 -0.78 15.57
CA GLY A 7 28.01 -1.24 14.22
C GLY A 7 26.87 -2.27 14.22
N CYS A 8 26.90 -3.24 15.14
CA CYS A 8 25.79 -4.20 15.29
C CYS A 8 24.47 -3.55 15.72
N LEU A 9 24.53 -2.52 16.57
CA LEU A 9 23.34 -1.78 17.00
C LEU A 9 22.71 -0.98 15.85
N LEU A 10 23.53 -0.42 14.94
CA LEU A 10 23.05 0.28 13.75
C LEU A 10 22.35 -0.66 12.76
N LEU A 11 22.87 -1.88 12.58
CA LEU A 11 22.29 -2.88 11.67
C LEU A 11 20.91 -3.37 12.13
N LEU A 12 20.67 -3.44 13.45
CA LEU A 12 19.37 -3.83 14.03
C LEU A 12 18.26 -2.81 13.75
N LEU A 13 18.60 -1.52 13.58
CA LEU A 13 17.62 -0.45 13.35
C LEU A 13 17.05 -0.44 11.92
N CYS A 14 17.74 -1.05 10.95
CA CYS A 14 17.30 -1.09 9.56
C CYS A 14 16.21 -2.14 9.26
N VAL A 15 15.95 -3.08 10.18
CA VAL A 15 15.00 -4.19 9.95
C VAL A 15 13.54 -3.72 9.92
N GLY A 16 13.21 -2.56 10.50
CA GLY A 16 11.84 -2.04 10.58
C GLY A 16 11.37 -1.22 9.38
N ALA A 17 12.25 -0.91 8.42
CA ALA A 17 11.90 -0.12 7.24
C ALA A 17 11.23 -0.99 6.17
N GLN A 18 9.97 -1.36 6.39
CA GLN A 18 9.20 -2.17 5.45
C GLN A 18 8.42 -1.24 4.50
N SER A 19 8.87 -1.13 3.26
CA SER A 19 8.16 -0.41 2.17
C SER A 19 7.05 -1.31 1.63
N ALA A 20 5.98 -1.51 2.39
CA ALA A 20 4.82 -2.28 1.95
C ALA A 20 3.76 -1.35 1.34
N VAL A 21 3.24 -1.70 0.17
CA VAL A 21 2.08 -1.01 -0.40
C VAL A 21 0.88 -1.28 0.50
N GLN A 22 0.22 -0.23 0.94
CA GLN A 22 -1.02 -0.33 1.70
C GLN A 22 -2.17 -0.62 0.76
N SER A 23 -3.15 -1.39 1.23
CA SER A 23 -4.38 -1.66 0.47
C SER A 23 -5.61 -1.51 1.37
N LYS A 24 -6.70 -1.05 0.77
CA LYS A 24 -7.99 -0.91 1.46
C LYS A 24 -9.14 -1.17 0.51
N ALA A 25 -10.07 -2.03 0.92
CA ALA A 25 -11.36 -2.17 0.25
C ALA A 25 -12.20 -0.89 0.45
N VAL A 26 -12.73 -0.38 -0.65
CA VAL A 26 -13.57 0.82 -0.69
C VAL A 26 -14.95 0.41 -1.18
N ALA A 27 -15.94 0.49 -0.30
CA ALA A 27 -17.33 0.32 -0.68
C ALA A 27 -17.85 1.61 -1.33
N TYR A 28 -18.56 1.47 -2.45
CA TYR A 28 -19.20 2.56 -3.15
C TYR A 28 -20.51 2.10 -3.79
N LYS A 29 -21.25 3.01 -4.40
CA LYS A 29 -22.50 2.70 -5.09
C LYS A 29 -22.54 3.33 -6.46
N ASP A 30 -23.18 2.62 -7.39
CA ASP A 30 -23.67 3.16 -8.65
C ASP A 30 -25.20 2.97 -8.68
N GLY A 31 -25.92 4.07 -8.45
CA GLY A 31 -27.36 4.03 -8.13
C GLY A 31 -27.65 3.18 -6.89
N ASP A 32 -28.48 2.15 -7.06
CA ASP A 32 -28.82 1.19 -6.01
C ASP A 32 -27.84 0.02 -5.91
N THR A 33 -26.90 -0.10 -6.85
CA THR A 33 -25.93 -1.20 -6.89
C THR A 33 -24.80 -0.94 -5.90
N ALA A 34 -24.62 -1.85 -4.94
CA ALA A 34 -23.46 -1.83 -4.05
C ALA A 34 -22.24 -2.46 -4.75
N LEU A 35 -21.12 -1.75 -4.71
CA LEU A 35 -19.88 -2.11 -5.38
C LEU A 35 -18.69 -2.01 -4.41
N THR A 36 -17.63 -2.74 -4.70
CA THR A 36 -16.38 -2.72 -3.93
C THR A 36 -15.21 -2.53 -4.88
N GLY A 37 -14.37 -1.54 -4.58
CA GLY A 37 -13.08 -1.32 -5.22
C GLY A 37 -11.96 -1.48 -4.21
N TYR A 38 -10.71 -1.32 -4.65
CA TYR A 38 -9.54 -1.29 -3.78
C TYR A 38 -8.71 -0.04 -4.04
N LEU A 39 -8.22 0.56 -2.96
CA LEU A 39 -7.26 1.66 -3.00
C LEU A 39 -5.89 1.12 -2.57
N TYR A 40 -4.87 1.42 -3.37
CA TYR A 40 -3.48 1.10 -3.07
C TYR A 40 -2.67 2.39 -2.97
N TRP A 41 -1.82 2.51 -1.94
CA TRP A 41 -0.98 3.69 -1.75
C TRP A 41 0.29 3.39 -0.94
N ASP A 42 1.24 4.31 -1.03
CA ASP A 42 2.40 4.39 -0.15
C ASP A 42 2.10 5.37 1.00
N ASP A 43 2.12 4.86 2.23
CA ASP A 43 1.83 5.60 3.46
C ASP A 43 2.99 6.48 3.94
N ALA A 44 4.20 6.31 3.39
CA ALA A 44 5.32 7.21 3.67
C ALA A 44 5.16 8.58 2.99
N ILE A 45 4.30 8.68 1.98
CA ILE A 45 4.05 9.92 1.25
C ILE A 45 2.76 10.55 1.80
N GLU A 46 2.80 11.83 2.16
CA GLU A 46 1.66 12.59 2.67
C GLU A 46 1.08 13.58 1.65
N GLY A 47 -0.17 14.01 1.88
CA GLY A 47 -0.83 15.05 1.08
C GLY A 47 -1.45 14.60 -0.25
N PRO A 48 -2.20 15.49 -0.93
CA PRO A 48 -2.90 15.20 -2.18
C PRO A 48 -1.95 14.87 -3.33
N ARG A 49 -2.33 13.93 -4.20
CA ARG A 49 -1.54 13.51 -5.37
C ARG A 49 -2.45 12.98 -6.49
N PRO A 50 -1.94 12.90 -7.73
CA PRO A 50 -2.68 12.27 -8.81
C PRO A 50 -3.05 10.82 -8.48
N GLY A 51 -4.30 10.46 -8.73
CA GLY A 51 -4.79 9.08 -8.62
C GLY A 51 -4.87 8.42 -10.00
N VAL A 52 -4.66 7.11 -10.04
CA VAL A 52 -4.92 6.28 -11.22
C VAL A 52 -6.15 5.44 -10.94
N LEU A 53 -7.14 5.51 -11.82
CA LEU A 53 -8.29 4.60 -11.79
C LEU A 53 -8.00 3.43 -12.74
N LEU A 54 -7.91 2.23 -12.17
CA LEU A 54 -7.74 1.01 -12.93
C LEU A 54 -9.10 0.30 -13.00
N ILE A 55 -9.56 0.06 -14.23
CA ILE A 55 -10.80 -0.67 -14.49
C ILE A 55 -10.41 -2.08 -14.91
N HIS A 56 -10.84 -3.06 -14.12
CA HIS A 56 -10.58 -4.47 -14.39
C HIS A 56 -11.26 -4.93 -15.68
N GLU A 57 -10.81 -6.05 -16.22
CA GLU A 57 -11.43 -6.68 -17.39
C GLU A 57 -12.83 -7.24 -17.08
N TRP A 58 -13.49 -7.84 -18.07
CA TRP A 58 -14.87 -8.34 -17.96
C TRP A 58 -15.06 -9.43 -16.90
N TRP A 59 -13.98 -10.07 -16.45
CA TRP A 59 -13.97 -11.11 -15.42
C TRP A 59 -14.15 -10.57 -13.99
N GLY A 60 -14.15 -9.26 -13.81
CA GLY A 60 -14.27 -8.65 -12.48
C GLY A 60 -12.92 -8.35 -11.82
N LEU A 61 -12.99 -7.76 -10.62
CA LEU A 61 -11.84 -7.43 -9.79
C LEU A 61 -11.22 -8.71 -9.20
N ASN A 62 -10.00 -9.03 -9.62
CA ASN A 62 -9.27 -10.24 -9.20
C ASN A 62 -7.75 -9.97 -9.14
N ASP A 63 -6.95 -10.99 -8.87
CA ASP A 63 -5.49 -10.86 -8.70
C ASP A 63 -4.72 -10.46 -9.97
N TYR A 64 -5.39 -10.45 -11.14
CA TYR A 64 -4.85 -10.00 -12.43
C TYR A 64 -5.36 -8.63 -12.85
N ALA A 65 -6.22 -8.01 -12.04
CA ALA A 65 -6.65 -6.63 -12.22
C ALA A 65 -5.62 -5.63 -11.68
#